data_AF-A0A960EFN7-F1
#
_entry.id   AF-A0A960EFN7-F1
#
_cell.length_a   1.000
_cell.length_b   1.000
_cell.length_c   1.000
_cell.angle_alpha   90.00
_cell.angle_beta   90.00
_cell.angle_gamma   90.00
#
_symmetry.space_group_name_H-M   'P 1'
#
loop_
_entity.id
_entity.type
_entity.pdbx_description
1 polymer ?
#
loop_
_entity_poly.entity_id
_entity_poly.type
_entity_poly.pdbx_seq_one_letter_code
_entity_poly.pdbx_strand_id
1 'polypeptide(L)'
;MASSSSPPRNRPARVVVSRPAPAVDGGRHAPKATVGDTIPLSVDVIRDGHEVLRGELRVKPPGGRWQTVPLIHLDPHELGVRWGASVTVDRPGPWTWTARAWVDAYASWCDEVRRKVDGGQDDLGSELAEGALLLEAAAERARGLDATAIGDAAAVVGDAARPDGARADAALDPTLAEAVARNPDRRHAGELAPAQVLDVDVALARFGAWYELFPRSWGGLDGVRRRLPALAELGIDVVYLPPISPIGRTNRKGPNNALVAGPDDPGSPWAIGDATGGHDAVHPELGTVDDVVALTADARDLGMRIALDLALQCSADHPWLTEHPEWFQHRPDGTLKYAENPPKKYQ
;
A
#
# COMPACT_ATOMS: atom_id res chain seq x y z
N MET A 1 -39.37 -30.40 -13.49
CA MET A 1 -38.89 -29.15 -12.85
C MET A 1 -37.69 -29.51 -12.00
N ALA A 2 -36.49 -29.24 -12.49
CA ALA A 2 -35.26 -29.61 -11.81
C ALA A 2 -34.99 -28.63 -10.66
N SER A 3 -34.86 -29.19 -9.46
CA SER A 3 -34.39 -28.53 -8.24
C SER A 3 -33.01 -27.91 -8.48
N SER A 4 -32.90 -26.59 -8.32
CA SER A 4 -31.62 -25.90 -8.30
C SER A 4 -30.94 -26.16 -6.95
N SER A 5 -30.04 -27.13 -6.91
CA SER A 5 -29.13 -27.31 -5.77
C SER A 5 -28.23 -26.07 -5.67
N SER A 6 -28.38 -25.28 -4.62
CA SER A 6 -27.41 -24.26 -4.25
C SER A 6 -26.01 -24.89 -4.22
N PRO A 7 -24.96 -24.20 -4.71
CA PRO A 7 -23.61 -24.74 -4.68
C PRO A 7 -23.22 -25.10 -3.24
N PRO A 8 -22.42 -26.16 -3.03
CA PRO A 8 -22.01 -26.56 -1.69
C PRO A 8 -21.33 -25.38 -1.00
N ARG A 9 -21.86 -24.97 0.16
CA ARG A 9 -21.18 -24.00 1.03
C ARG A 9 -19.83 -24.62 1.41
N ASN A 10 -18.74 -24.03 0.93
CA ASN A 10 -17.40 -24.42 1.34
C ASN A 10 -17.37 -24.42 2.88
N ARG A 11 -17.03 -25.57 3.49
CA ARG A 11 -16.86 -25.63 4.94
C ARG A 11 -15.80 -24.60 5.32
N PRO A 12 -16.05 -23.72 6.30
CA PRO A 12 -15.04 -22.76 6.72
C PRO A 12 -13.79 -23.51 7.19
N ALA A 13 -12.62 -22.97 6.88
CA ALA A 13 -11.37 -23.48 7.41
C ALA A 13 -11.40 -23.39 8.94
N ARG A 14 -10.79 -24.38 9.61
CA ARG A 14 -10.78 -24.46 11.08
C ARG A 14 -10.00 -23.30 11.71
N VAL A 15 -8.97 -22.83 11.00
CA VAL A 15 -8.30 -21.56 11.30
C VAL A 15 -8.88 -20.50 10.38
N VAL A 16 -9.43 -19.43 10.96
CA VAL A 16 -10.01 -18.30 10.24
C VAL A 16 -9.02 -17.14 10.30
N VAL A 17 -8.65 -16.62 9.14
CA VAL A 17 -7.82 -15.41 9.00
C VAL A 17 -8.66 -14.30 8.37
N SER A 18 -8.85 -13.19 9.08
CA SER A 18 -9.80 -12.14 8.67
C SER A 18 -9.38 -10.74 9.14
N ARG A 19 -10.25 -9.74 8.93
CA ARG A 19 -10.07 -8.35 9.36
C ARG A 19 -8.67 -7.77 9.06
N PRO A 20 -8.24 -7.72 7.79
CA PRO A 20 -6.95 -7.13 7.45
C PRO A 20 -6.89 -5.66 7.86
N ALA A 21 -5.75 -5.22 8.37
CA ALA A 21 -5.44 -3.80 8.50
C ALA A 21 -4.00 -3.51 8.02
N PRO A 22 -3.76 -2.32 7.44
CA PRO A 22 -4.74 -1.26 7.17
C PRO A 22 -5.73 -1.65 6.07
N ALA A 23 -6.94 -1.08 6.13
CA ALA A 23 -7.99 -1.27 5.13
C ALA A 23 -8.76 0.04 4.96
N VAL A 24 -9.07 0.41 3.71
CA VAL A 24 -9.85 1.60 3.37
C VAL A 24 -11.20 1.15 2.80
N ASP A 25 -12.30 1.66 3.35
CA ASP A 25 -13.67 1.33 2.94
C ASP A 25 -13.94 -0.18 2.83
N GLY A 26 -13.50 -0.94 3.84
CA GLY A 26 -13.67 -2.38 3.87
C GLY A 26 -12.84 -3.13 2.81
N GLY A 27 -11.74 -2.55 2.35
CA GLY A 27 -10.87 -3.13 1.32
C GLY A 27 -11.26 -2.74 -0.11
N ARG A 28 -12.22 -1.81 -0.28
CA ARG A 28 -12.59 -1.28 -1.60
C ARG A 28 -11.43 -0.50 -2.24
N HIS A 29 -10.63 0.16 -1.43
CA HIS A 29 -9.49 0.95 -1.88
C HIS A 29 -8.20 0.46 -1.22
N ALA A 30 -7.11 0.49 -1.97
CA ALA A 30 -5.79 0.16 -1.44
C ALA A 30 -5.36 1.25 -0.45
N PRO A 31 -4.91 0.89 0.76
CA PRO A 31 -4.17 1.81 1.61
C PRO A 31 -2.93 2.33 0.87
N LYS A 32 -2.48 3.53 1.22
CA LYS A 32 -1.32 4.19 0.60
C LYS A 32 -0.10 4.14 1.50
N ALA A 33 1.06 4.02 0.88
CA ALA A 33 2.37 4.18 1.50
C ALA A 33 3.34 4.85 0.51
N THR A 34 4.53 5.20 0.99
CA THR A 34 5.62 5.68 0.14
C THR A 34 6.85 4.82 0.29
N VAL A 35 7.69 4.75 -0.75
CA VAL A 35 8.98 4.04 -0.71
C VAL A 35 9.78 4.44 0.54
N GLY A 36 10.29 3.44 1.25
CA GLY A 36 11.02 3.58 2.51
C GLY A 36 10.15 3.39 3.75
N ASP A 37 8.81 3.43 3.63
CA ASP A 37 7.92 3.19 4.76
C ASP A 37 7.99 1.76 5.27
N THR A 38 7.91 1.61 6.59
CA THR A 38 7.69 0.32 7.26
C THR A 38 6.25 0.26 7.72
N ILE A 39 5.45 -0.56 7.04
CA ILE A 39 4.00 -0.63 7.20
C ILE A 39 3.64 -1.80 8.12
N PRO A 40 2.97 -1.58 9.25
CA PRO A 40 2.42 -2.66 10.06
C PRO A 40 1.20 -3.26 9.35
N LEU A 41 1.30 -4.55 9.01
CA LEU A 41 0.22 -5.33 8.42
C LEU A 41 -0.28 -6.32 9.46
N SER A 42 -1.60 -6.42 9.61
CA SER A 42 -2.20 -7.26 10.65
C SER A 42 -3.54 -7.86 10.23
N VAL A 43 -3.89 -8.96 10.90
CA VAL A 43 -5.10 -9.76 10.68
C VAL A 43 -5.58 -10.31 12.02
N ASP A 44 -6.86 -10.68 12.07
CA ASP A 44 -7.38 -11.51 13.15
C ASP A 44 -7.22 -12.98 12.76
N VAL A 45 -6.67 -13.79 13.68
CA VAL A 45 -6.56 -15.23 13.56
C VAL A 45 -7.34 -15.89 14.68
N ILE A 46 -8.31 -16.72 14.32
CA ILE A 46 -9.21 -17.39 15.27
C ILE A 46 -9.30 -18.88 14.93
N ARG A 47 -9.32 -19.73 15.96
CA ARG A 47 -9.68 -21.16 15.88
C ARG A 47 -10.48 -21.58 17.11
N ASP A 48 -11.12 -22.74 17.06
CA ASP A 48 -11.63 -23.44 18.25
C ASP A 48 -10.51 -24.14 19.02
N GLY A 49 -10.63 -24.30 20.34
CA GLY A 49 -9.62 -24.99 21.16
C GLY A 49 -8.54 -24.08 21.75
N HIS A 50 -7.46 -24.68 22.24
CA HIS A 50 -6.41 -24.03 23.03
C HIS A 50 -4.99 -24.27 22.50
N GLU A 51 -4.89 -24.87 21.31
CA GLU A 51 -3.63 -25.24 20.69
C GLU A 51 -2.86 -24.01 20.19
N VAL A 52 -1.55 -24.20 20.08
CA VAL A 52 -0.61 -23.19 19.62
C VAL A 52 -0.85 -22.89 18.15
N LEU A 53 -1.04 -21.60 17.86
CA LEU A 53 -1.14 -21.08 16.50
C LEU A 53 0.20 -20.52 16.03
N ARG A 54 0.44 -20.64 14.74
CA ARG A 54 1.51 -19.95 14.00
C ARG A 54 0.90 -19.27 12.80
N GLY A 55 1.57 -18.22 12.32
CA GLY A 55 1.19 -17.58 11.08
C GLY A 55 2.34 -16.90 10.39
N GLU A 56 2.13 -16.63 9.11
CA GLU A 56 3.05 -15.87 8.28
C GLU A 56 2.26 -14.87 7.44
N LEU A 57 2.82 -13.68 7.31
CA LEU A 57 2.48 -12.72 6.30
C LEU A 57 3.19 -13.13 5.01
N ARG A 58 2.46 -13.13 3.90
CA ARG A 58 3.00 -13.32 2.56
C ARG A 58 2.90 -11.99 1.83
N VAL A 59 4.00 -11.47 1.33
CA VAL A 59 4.03 -10.20 0.60
C VAL A 59 4.73 -10.37 -0.75
N LYS A 60 4.25 -9.68 -1.77
CA LYS A 60 4.77 -9.71 -3.12
C LYS A 60 4.97 -8.27 -3.61
N PRO A 61 6.23 -7.84 -3.81
CA PRO A 61 6.53 -6.56 -4.44
C PRO A 61 6.04 -6.51 -5.90
N PRO A 62 5.88 -5.31 -6.48
CA PRO A 62 5.61 -5.13 -7.90
C PRO A 62 6.66 -5.85 -8.76
N GLY A 63 6.21 -6.74 -9.65
CA GLY A 63 7.10 -7.57 -10.50
C GLY A 63 7.96 -8.59 -9.73
N GLY A 64 7.77 -8.74 -8.42
CA GLY A 64 8.54 -9.62 -7.55
C GLY A 64 7.92 -10.99 -7.32
N ARG A 65 8.60 -11.78 -6.47
CA ARG A 65 8.11 -13.07 -5.97
C ARG A 65 7.52 -12.91 -4.57
N TRP A 66 6.68 -13.86 -4.17
CA TRP A 66 6.20 -13.93 -2.79
C TRP A 66 7.36 -14.14 -1.81
N GLN A 67 7.33 -13.37 -0.73
CA GLN A 67 8.21 -13.44 0.42
C GLN A 67 7.35 -13.67 1.67
N THR A 68 7.94 -14.26 2.70
CA THR A 68 7.22 -14.60 3.93
C THR A 68 7.88 -13.94 5.14
N VAL A 69 7.05 -13.39 6.02
CA VAL A 69 7.47 -12.83 7.31
C VAL A 69 6.63 -13.49 8.40
N PRO A 70 7.23 -14.02 9.49
CA PRO A 70 6.45 -14.59 10.58
C PRO A 70 5.50 -13.54 11.19
N LEU A 71 4.27 -13.96 11.51
CA LEU A 71 3.35 -13.14 12.29
C LEU A 71 3.66 -13.28 13.77
N ILE A 72 3.52 -12.19 14.51
CA ILE A 72 3.59 -12.15 15.97
C ILE A 72 2.23 -11.78 16.57
N HIS A 73 1.96 -12.21 17.79
CA HIS A 73 0.78 -11.80 18.56
C HIS A 73 0.93 -10.34 18.97
N LEU A 74 -0.06 -9.51 18.61
CA LEU A 74 -0.05 -8.08 18.89
C LEU A 74 -0.87 -7.70 20.13
N ASP A 75 -1.92 -8.47 20.45
CA ASP A 75 -2.84 -8.19 21.55
C ASP A 75 -2.97 -9.37 22.55
N PRO A 76 -1.88 -10.07 22.95
CA PRO A 76 -1.98 -11.28 23.76
C PRO A 76 -2.63 -11.07 25.15
N HIS A 77 -2.75 -9.82 25.60
CA HIS A 77 -3.34 -9.44 26.88
C HIS A 77 -4.79 -8.93 26.77
N GLU A 78 -5.35 -8.86 25.56
CA GLU A 78 -6.73 -8.42 25.32
C GLU A 78 -7.58 -9.60 24.83
N LEU A 79 -7.97 -9.60 23.54
CA LEU A 79 -8.68 -10.72 22.94
C LEU A 79 -7.72 -11.83 22.49
N GLY A 80 -6.44 -11.52 22.28
CA GLY A 80 -5.43 -12.48 21.86
C GLY A 80 -5.71 -13.07 20.48
N VAL A 81 -6.30 -12.28 19.57
CA VAL A 81 -6.65 -12.71 18.21
C VAL A 81 -5.92 -11.91 17.15
N ARG A 82 -5.26 -10.81 17.49
CA ARG A 82 -4.60 -9.93 16.56
C ARG A 82 -3.16 -10.39 16.32
N TRP A 83 -2.87 -10.66 15.06
CA TRP A 83 -1.54 -11.04 14.59
C TRP A 83 -1.03 -10.04 13.57
N GLY A 84 0.27 -9.78 13.55
CA GLY A 84 0.85 -8.87 12.56
C GLY A 84 2.33 -9.02 12.33
N ALA A 85 2.79 -8.35 11.29
CA ALA A 85 4.19 -8.20 10.92
C ALA A 85 4.37 -6.85 10.21
N SER A 86 5.58 -6.31 10.27
CA SER A 86 5.92 -5.07 9.56
C SER A 86 6.64 -5.37 8.26
N VAL A 87 6.28 -4.66 7.20
CA VAL A 87 6.93 -4.77 5.88
C VAL A 87 7.50 -3.42 5.48
N THR A 88 8.78 -3.38 5.13
CA THR A 88 9.39 -2.20 4.52
C THR A 88 9.21 -2.25 3.00
N VAL A 89 8.58 -1.22 2.44
CA VAL A 89 8.33 -1.13 1.00
C VAL A 89 9.45 -0.38 0.30
N ASP A 90 10.10 -1.00 -0.68
CA ASP A 90 11.34 -0.52 -1.28
C ASP A 90 11.21 0.04 -2.70
N ARG A 91 10.04 -0.07 -3.32
CA ARG A 91 9.79 0.37 -4.69
C ARG A 91 8.34 0.78 -4.93
N PRO A 92 8.08 1.73 -5.85
CA PRO A 92 6.73 2.16 -6.18
C PRO A 92 5.91 1.07 -6.88
N GLY A 93 4.59 1.18 -6.77
CA GLY A 93 3.60 0.33 -7.43
C GLY A 93 2.78 -0.51 -6.44
N PRO A 94 1.91 -1.40 -6.97
CA PRO A 94 1.01 -2.19 -6.14
C PRO A 94 1.74 -3.37 -5.48
N TRP A 95 1.86 -3.33 -4.16
CA TRP A 95 2.30 -4.45 -3.34
C TRP A 95 1.11 -5.33 -2.99
N THR A 96 1.20 -6.63 -3.25
CA THR A 96 0.15 -7.58 -2.87
C THR A 96 0.53 -8.29 -1.59
N TRP A 97 -0.39 -8.47 -0.65
CA TRP A 97 -0.14 -9.25 0.55
C TRP A 97 -1.32 -10.12 0.97
N THR A 98 -1.05 -11.19 1.67
CA THR A 98 -2.03 -12.03 2.36
C THR A 98 -1.41 -12.55 3.66
N ALA A 99 -2.20 -13.16 4.53
CA ALA A 99 -1.73 -13.80 5.73
C ALA A 99 -2.24 -15.24 5.77
N ARG A 100 -1.41 -16.14 6.28
CA ARG A 100 -1.75 -17.55 6.45
C ARG A 100 -1.45 -17.96 7.88
N ALA A 101 -2.35 -18.73 8.49
CA ALA A 101 -2.17 -19.23 9.84
C ALA A 101 -2.56 -20.71 9.94
N TRP A 102 -1.92 -21.44 10.85
CA TRP A 102 -2.12 -22.86 11.04
C TRP A 102 -1.88 -23.25 12.50
N VAL A 103 -2.27 -24.49 12.81
CA VAL A 103 -2.04 -25.12 14.10
C VAL A 103 -0.64 -25.71 14.11
N ASP A 104 0.14 -25.36 15.11
CA ASP A 104 1.42 -25.98 15.39
C ASP A 104 1.19 -27.17 16.33
N ALA A 105 0.87 -28.32 15.74
CA ALA A 105 0.56 -29.53 16.50
C ALA A 105 1.72 -29.96 17.39
N TYR A 106 2.95 -29.83 16.90
CA TYR A 106 4.14 -30.16 17.69
C TYR A 106 4.32 -29.21 18.88
N ALA A 107 4.22 -27.89 18.66
CA ALA A 107 4.34 -26.95 19.77
C ALA A 107 3.21 -27.08 20.80
N SER A 108 2.01 -27.45 20.35
CA SER A 108 0.85 -27.71 21.21
C SER A 108 1.07 -28.95 22.09
N TRP A 109 1.60 -30.01 21.49
CA TRP A 109 1.99 -31.24 22.19
C TRP A 109 3.13 -30.99 23.18
N CYS A 110 4.17 -30.23 22.78
CA CYS A 110 5.26 -29.86 23.69
C CYS A 110 4.78 -29.07 24.91
N ASP A 111 3.81 -28.17 24.75
CA ASP A 111 3.22 -27.42 25.86
C ASP A 111 2.50 -28.36 26.85
N GLU A 112 1.74 -29.33 26.34
CA GLU A 112 1.08 -30.34 27.17
C GLU A 112 2.08 -31.19 27.94
N VAL A 113 3.09 -31.75 27.25
CA VAL A 113 4.11 -32.59 27.89
C VAL A 113 4.88 -31.81 28.95
N ARG A 114 5.27 -30.56 28.66
CA ARG A 114 5.98 -29.72 29.64
C ARG A 114 5.14 -29.51 30.90
N ARG A 115 3.84 -29.21 30.78
CA ARG A 115 2.95 -29.07 31.94
C ARG A 115 2.81 -30.36 32.76
N LYS A 116 2.83 -31.52 32.11
CA LYS A 116 2.78 -32.83 32.81
C LYS A 116 4.09 -33.12 33.55
N VAL A 117 5.24 -32.88 32.91
CA VAL A 117 6.57 -33.00 33.53
C VAL A 117 6.71 -32.06 34.73
N ASP A 118 6.37 -30.78 34.57
CA ASP A 118 6.42 -29.78 35.64
C ASP A 118 5.46 -30.13 36.80
N GLY A 119 4.38 -30.85 36.49
CA GLY A 119 3.42 -31.39 37.45
C GLY A 119 3.88 -32.68 38.14
N GLY A 120 5.06 -33.20 37.84
CA GLY A 120 5.61 -34.44 38.41
C GLY A 120 4.95 -35.72 37.90
N GLN A 121 4.42 -35.71 36.68
CA GLN A 121 3.91 -36.91 36.02
C GLN A 121 5.05 -37.63 35.30
N ASP A 122 5.25 -38.91 35.64
CA ASP A 122 6.39 -39.71 35.16
C ASP A 122 5.99 -40.80 34.15
N ASP A 123 4.70 -41.08 33.99
CA ASP A 123 4.15 -42.01 32.99
C ASP A 123 3.66 -41.23 31.77
N LEU A 124 4.56 -41.04 30.79
CA LEU A 124 4.32 -40.23 29.58
C LEU A 124 4.39 -41.08 28.32
N GLY A 125 4.39 -42.41 28.43
CA GLY A 125 4.65 -43.31 27.32
C GLY A 125 3.69 -43.12 26.14
N SER A 126 2.42 -42.84 26.41
CA SER A 126 1.39 -42.61 25.39
C SER A 126 1.57 -41.25 24.69
N GLU A 127 1.83 -40.20 25.47
CA GLU A 127 2.10 -38.85 24.98
C GLU A 127 3.36 -38.82 24.13
N LEU A 128 4.42 -39.51 24.56
CA LEU A 128 5.67 -39.61 23.82
C LEU A 128 5.50 -40.41 22.52
N ALA A 129 4.63 -41.41 22.49
CA ALA A 129 4.28 -42.10 21.25
C ALA A 129 3.56 -41.18 20.24
N GLU A 130 2.69 -40.29 20.71
CA GLU A 130 2.09 -39.24 19.87
C GLU A 130 3.16 -38.27 19.34
N GLY A 131 4.07 -37.81 20.21
CA GLY A 131 5.17 -36.93 19.85
C GLY A 131 6.09 -37.51 18.76
N ALA A 132 6.39 -38.81 18.85
CA ALA A 132 7.17 -39.52 17.83
C ALA A 132 6.50 -39.45 16.45
N LEU A 133 5.19 -39.71 16.37
CA LEU A 133 4.43 -39.61 15.11
C LEU A 133 4.40 -38.19 14.55
N LEU A 134 4.30 -37.17 15.41
CA LEU A 134 4.36 -35.77 14.99
C LEU A 134 5.73 -35.42 14.40
N LEU A 135 6.81 -35.91 15.01
CA LEU A 135 8.18 -35.74 14.55
C LEU A 135 8.46 -36.49 13.25
N GLU A 136 8.02 -37.74 13.11
CA GLU A 136 8.12 -38.52 11.87
C GLU A 136 7.46 -37.77 10.71
N ALA A 137 6.23 -37.31 10.90
CA ALA A 137 5.53 -36.53 9.89
C ALA A 137 6.28 -35.22 9.56
N ALA A 138 6.89 -34.57 10.57
CA ALA A 138 7.71 -33.37 10.35
C ALA A 138 8.99 -33.66 9.56
N ALA A 139 9.65 -34.80 9.82
CA ALA A 139 10.82 -35.23 9.09
C ALA A 139 10.51 -35.48 7.60
N GLU A 140 9.34 -36.04 7.27
CA GLU A 140 8.89 -36.22 5.88
C GLU A 140 8.76 -34.89 5.11
N ARG A 141 8.43 -33.80 5.81
CA ARG A 141 8.30 -32.46 5.22
C ARG A 141 9.63 -31.71 5.15
N ALA A 142 10.56 -32.05 6.02
CA ALA A 142 11.83 -31.36 6.17
C ALA A 142 12.85 -31.76 5.09
N ARG A 143 13.94 -30.99 5.00
CA ARG A 143 15.06 -31.28 4.09
C ARG A 143 16.40 -30.99 4.75
N GLY A 144 17.46 -31.64 4.27
CA GLY A 144 18.82 -31.39 4.73
C GLY A 144 18.99 -31.68 6.22
N LEU A 145 19.71 -30.81 6.92
CA LEU A 145 20.02 -30.96 8.35
C LEU A 145 18.77 -31.03 9.23
N ASP A 146 17.71 -30.30 8.88
CA ASP A 146 16.45 -30.35 9.63
C ASP A 146 15.81 -31.74 9.54
N ALA A 147 15.83 -32.39 8.36
CA ALA A 147 15.28 -33.73 8.20
C ALA A 147 16.03 -34.78 9.05
N THR A 148 17.37 -34.68 9.08
CA THR A 148 18.19 -35.55 9.92
C THR A 148 17.93 -35.31 11.41
N ALA A 149 17.99 -34.05 11.86
CA ALA A 149 17.79 -33.73 13.27
C ALA A 149 16.41 -34.13 13.78
N ILE A 150 15.35 -33.87 13.00
CA ILE A 150 13.98 -34.24 13.38
C ILE A 150 13.81 -35.78 13.34
N GLY A 151 14.39 -36.47 12.36
CA GLY A 151 14.34 -37.92 12.27
C GLY A 151 15.07 -38.63 13.43
N ASP A 152 16.26 -38.15 13.80
CA ASP A 152 17.02 -38.66 14.94
C ASP A 152 16.26 -38.45 16.25
N ALA A 153 15.65 -37.27 16.43
CA ALA A 153 14.79 -37.00 17.57
C ALA A 153 13.56 -37.93 17.59
N ALA A 154 12.91 -38.16 16.45
CA ALA A 154 11.78 -39.09 16.35
C ALA A 154 12.18 -40.50 16.82
N ALA A 155 13.36 -40.98 16.42
CA ALA A 155 13.89 -42.27 16.85
C ALA A 155 14.15 -42.34 18.35
N VAL A 156 14.69 -41.28 18.96
CA VAL A 156 14.91 -41.21 20.42
C VAL A 156 13.58 -41.16 21.17
N VAL A 157 12.64 -40.33 20.73
CA VAL A 157 11.35 -40.13 21.38
C VAL A 157 10.47 -41.39 21.23
N GLY A 158 10.59 -42.13 20.13
CA GLY A 158 9.87 -43.39 19.91
C GLY A 158 10.47 -44.62 20.60
N ASP A 159 11.68 -44.54 21.15
CA ASP A 159 12.38 -45.67 21.77
C ASP A 159 11.87 -45.96 23.19
N ALA A 160 10.88 -46.86 23.29
CA ALA A 160 10.28 -47.29 24.55
C ALA A 160 11.24 -48.03 25.50
N ALA A 161 12.47 -48.36 25.08
CA ALA A 161 13.50 -48.88 25.98
C ALA A 161 14.17 -47.77 26.81
N ARG A 162 13.99 -46.50 26.43
CA ARG A 162 14.53 -45.35 27.17
C ARG A 162 13.55 -44.88 28.25
N PRO A 163 14.05 -44.34 29.39
CA PRO A 163 13.19 -43.70 30.37
C PRO A 163 12.42 -42.52 29.77
N ASP A 164 11.15 -42.36 30.16
CA ASP A 164 10.25 -41.32 29.65
C ASP A 164 10.81 -39.91 29.85
N GLY A 165 11.45 -39.62 30.99
CA GLY A 165 12.10 -38.33 31.22
C GLY A 165 13.17 -37.99 30.16
N ALA A 166 14.02 -38.95 29.78
CA ALA A 166 15.05 -38.73 28.77
C ALA A 166 14.45 -38.55 27.36
N ARG A 167 13.33 -39.22 27.06
CA ARG A 167 12.57 -39.05 25.82
C ARG A 167 11.90 -37.68 25.77
N ALA A 168 11.31 -37.24 26.89
CA ALA A 168 10.69 -35.94 27.04
C ALA A 168 11.72 -34.81 26.89
N ASP A 169 12.88 -34.92 27.52
CA ASP A 169 13.98 -33.95 27.40
C ASP A 169 14.42 -33.79 25.93
N ALA A 170 14.58 -34.90 25.20
CA ALA A 170 14.94 -34.88 23.80
C ALA A 170 13.85 -34.22 22.92
N ALA A 171 12.58 -34.46 23.23
CA ALA A 171 11.47 -33.85 22.49
C ALA A 171 11.30 -32.35 22.80
N LEU A 172 11.61 -31.92 24.02
CA LEU A 172 11.44 -30.52 24.44
C LEU A 172 12.65 -29.64 24.14
N ASP A 173 13.67 -30.19 23.46
CA ASP A 173 14.84 -29.45 23.04
C ASP A 173 14.47 -28.22 22.18
N PRO A 174 14.92 -27.00 22.55
CA PRO A 174 14.59 -25.78 21.81
C PRO A 174 15.08 -25.80 20.35
N THR A 175 16.25 -26.39 20.10
CA THR A 175 16.84 -26.48 18.76
C THR A 175 16.01 -27.38 17.84
N LEU A 176 15.49 -28.49 18.37
CA LEU A 176 14.52 -29.34 17.68
C LEU A 176 13.22 -28.59 17.40
N ALA A 177 12.68 -27.86 18.39
CA ALA A 177 11.46 -27.07 18.22
C ALA A 177 11.59 -26.04 17.08
N GLU A 178 12.74 -25.38 16.96
CA GLU A 178 13.02 -24.48 15.84
C GLU A 178 13.10 -25.21 14.49
N ALA A 179 13.71 -26.40 14.44
CA ALA A 179 13.78 -27.22 13.24
C ALA A 179 12.38 -27.65 12.77
N VAL A 180 11.52 -28.08 13.68
CA VAL A 180 10.13 -28.41 13.36
C VAL A 180 9.35 -27.17 12.91
N ALA A 181 9.53 -26.02 13.58
CA ALA A 181 8.87 -24.76 13.22
C ALA A 181 9.23 -24.25 11.82
N ARG A 182 10.45 -24.52 11.33
CA ARG A 182 10.86 -24.24 9.94
C ARG A 182 10.17 -25.14 8.91
N ASN A 183 9.66 -26.30 9.33
CA ASN A 183 9.06 -27.32 8.46
C ASN A 183 7.59 -27.63 8.85
N PRO A 184 6.72 -26.60 8.95
CA PRO A 184 5.41 -26.75 9.55
C PRO A 184 4.44 -27.50 8.64
N ASP A 185 3.47 -28.17 9.25
CA ASP A 185 2.30 -28.69 8.55
C ASP A 185 1.29 -27.58 8.27
N ARG A 186 0.99 -27.36 6.99
CA ARG A 186 0.06 -26.32 6.54
C ARG A 186 -1.17 -26.88 5.82
N ARG A 187 -1.42 -28.20 5.89
CA ARG A 187 -2.54 -28.87 5.20
C ARG A 187 -3.91 -28.28 5.52
N HIS A 188 -4.08 -27.77 6.74
CA HIS A 188 -5.32 -27.17 7.24
C HIS A 188 -5.18 -25.68 7.57
N ALA A 189 -4.22 -25.00 6.93
CA ALA A 189 -4.00 -23.57 7.16
C ALA A 189 -5.20 -22.75 6.66
N GLY A 190 -5.58 -21.75 7.45
CA GLY A 190 -6.45 -20.66 7.01
C GLY A 190 -5.64 -19.60 6.26
N GLU A 191 -6.19 -19.04 5.20
CA GLU A 191 -5.55 -17.97 4.43
C GLU A 191 -6.54 -16.81 4.24
N LEU A 192 -6.02 -15.59 4.36
CA LEU A 192 -6.78 -14.38 4.07
C LEU A 192 -7.06 -14.33 2.56
N ALA A 193 -8.34 -14.33 2.19
CA ALA A 193 -8.78 -14.22 0.82
C ALA A 193 -9.91 -13.18 0.69
N PRO A 194 -9.88 -12.33 -0.36
CA PRO A 194 -8.82 -12.21 -1.36
C PRO A 194 -7.53 -11.62 -0.78
N ALA A 195 -6.43 -11.72 -1.53
CA ALA A 195 -5.21 -10.99 -1.18
C ALA A 195 -5.46 -9.48 -1.26
N GLN A 196 -4.81 -8.74 -0.37
CA GLN A 196 -4.93 -7.30 -0.22
C GLN A 196 -3.88 -6.57 -1.06
N VAL A 197 -4.13 -5.30 -1.38
CA VAL A 197 -3.21 -4.44 -2.12
C VAL A 197 -2.84 -3.23 -1.28
N LEU A 198 -1.56 -2.90 -1.24
CA LEU A 198 -1.00 -1.65 -0.75
C LEU A 198 -0.46 -0.89 -1.96
N ASP A 199 -0.90 0.36 -2.14
CA ASP A 199 -0.42 1.22 -3.22
C ASP A 199 0.76 2.07 -2.72
N VAL A 200 1.93 1.87 -3.32
CA VAL A 200 3.17 2.51 -2.88
C VAL A 200 3.59 3.57 -3.89
N ASP A 201 3.55 4.83 -3.47
CA ASP A 201 4.01 5.97 -4.24
C ASP A 201 5.51 6.25 -4.01
N VAL A 202 6.09 7.12 -4.83
CA VAL A 202 7.42 7.69 -4.56
C VAL A 202 7.41 8.52 -3.28
N ALA A 203 8.57 8.65 -2.61
CA ALA A 203 8.70 9.45 -1.38
C ALA A 203 8.17 10.90 -1.52
N LEU A 204 8.37 11.50 -2.70
CA LEU A 204 7.93 12.86 -3.03
C LEU A 204 6.40 13.07 -2.91
N ALA A 205 5.60 12.00 -3.01
CA ALA A 205 4.15 12.09 -2.84
C ALA A 205 3.74 12.46 -1.40
N ARG A 206 4.61 12.21 -0.41
CA ARG A 206 4.36 12.53 1.01
C ARG A 206 5.27 13.65 1.52
N PHE A 207 6.50 13.71 1.05
CA PHE A 207 7.52 14.62 1.60
C PHE A 207 8.26 15.35 0.48
N GLY A 208 8.13 16.67 0.46
CA GLY A 208 8.89 17.57 -0.39
C GLY A 208 8.55 19.03 -0.15
N ALA A 209 9.47 19.94 -0.46
CA ALA A 209 9.28 21.38 -0.40
C ALA A 209 8.74 21.91 -1.74
N TRP A 210 7.61 22.62 -1.68
CA TRP A 210 6.93 23.17 -2.85
C TRP A 210 7.11 24.69 -2.90
N TYR A 211 7.40 25.22 -4.09
CA TYR A 211 7.49 26.65 -4.34
C TYR A 211 6.61 27.05 -5.52
N GLU A 212 5.63 27.92 -5.27
CA GLU A 212 4.78 28.48 -6.32
C GLU A 212 5.33 29.79 -6.85
N LEU A 213 5.37 29.95 -8.17
CA LEU A 213 5.71 31.22 -8.81
C LEU A 213 4.92 31.42 -10.10
N PHE A 214 4.81 32.69 -10.53
CA PHE A 214 4.12 33.07 -11.76
C PHE A 214 5.15 33.33 -12.86
N PRO A 215 5.29 32.48 -13.91
CA PRO A 215 6.31 32.65 -14.94
C PRO A 215 6.34 34.06 -15.57
N ARG A 216 5.17 34.67 -15.81
CA ARG A 216 5.07 36.04 -16.35
C ARG A 216 5.79 37.09 -15.52
N SER A 217 5.83 36.93 -14.20
CA SER A 217 6.50 37.87 -13.28
C SER A 217 8.02 37.66 -13.23
N TRP A 218 8.52 36.59 -13.84
CA TRP A 218 9.92 36.21 -13.83
C TRP A 218 10.58 36.26 -15.23
N GLY A 219 9.87 36.77 -16.24
CA GLY A 219 10.35 36.85 -17.61
C GLY A 219 10.04 35.61 -18.45
N GLY A 220 8.88 34.98 -18.23
CA GLY A 220 8.44 33.79 -18.95
C GLY A 220 9.09 32.51 -18.44
N LEU A 221 8.91 31.41 -19.19
CA LEU A 221 9.44 30.10 -18.83
C LEU A 221 10.98 30.10 -18.76
N ASP A 222 11.63 30.77 -19.70
CA ASP A 222 13.09 30.97 -19.72
C ASP A 222 13.60 31.77 -18.50
N GLY A 223 12.82 32.75 -18.06
CA GLY A 223 13.03 33.46 -16.80
C GLY A 223 13.03 32.53 -15.58
N VAL A 224 12.08 31.60 -15.52
CA VAL A 224 12.00 30.58 -14.46
C VAL A 224 13.17 29.61 -14.55
N ARG A 225 13.54 29.14 -15.76
CA ARG A 225 14.68 28.24 -15.98
C ARG A 225 15.97 28.79 -15.36
N ARG A 226 16.26 30.09 -15.58
CA ARG A 226 17.41 30.77 -14.96
C ARG A 226 17.41 30.81 -13.44
N ARG A 227 16.25 30.63 -12.80
CA ARG A 227 16.11 30.67 -11.33
C ARG A 227 16.17 29.30 -10.68
N LEU A 228 16.03 28.22 -11.45
CA LEU A 228 16.07 26.86 -10.92
C LEU A 228 17.31 26.58 -10.05
N PRO A 229 18.55 27.00 -10.40
CA PRO A 229 19.70 26.75 -9.54
C PRO A 229 19.55 27.38 -8.14
N ALA A 230 19.05 28.62 -8.06
CA ALA A 230 18.82 29.30 -6.79
C ALA A 230 17.68 28.65 -5.97
N LEU A 231 16.65 28.12 -6.63
CA LEU A 231 15.59 27.37 -5.95
C LEU A 231 16.11 26.03 -5.42
N ALA A 232 16.99 25.36 -6.16
CA ALA A 232 17.63 24.13 -5.71
C ALA A 232 18.52 24.38 -4.47
N GLU A 233 19.24 25.50 -4.42
CA GLU A 233 20.03 25.90 -3.23
C GLU A 233 19.16 26.12 -1.98
N LEU A 234 17.89 26.51 -2.15
CA LEU A 234 16.92 26.63 -1.06
C LEU A 234 16.30 25.29 -0.64
N GLY A 235 16.66 24.18 -1.31
CA GLY A 235 16.12 22.85 -1.04
C GLY A 235 14.69 22.67 -1.52
N ILE A 236 14.27 23.38 -2.58
CA ILE A 236 12.97 23.17 -3.21
C ILE A 236 13.01 21.86 -4.01
N ASP A 237 11.98 21.02 -3.86
CA ASP A 237 11.82 19.77 -4.60
C ASP A 237 10.82 19.91 -5.77
N VAL A 238 9.81 20.77 -5.61
CA VAL A 238 8.74 20.97 -6.61
C VAL A 238 8.52 22.44 -6.86
N VAL A 239 8.62 22.86 -8.13
CA VAL A 239 8.18 24.19 -8.58
C VAL A 239 6.79 24.06 -9.18
N TYR A 240 5.82 24.71 -8.55
CA TYR A 240 4.44 24.75 -8.99
C TYR A 240 4.19 26.00 -9.84
N LEU A 241 3.66 25.80 -11.04
CA LEU A 241 3.27 26.87 -11.96
C LEU A 241 1.74 26.96 -12.03
N PRO A 242 1.15 28.15 -11.82
CA PRO A 242 -0.21 28.46 -12.24
C PRO A 242 -0.40 28.16 -13.73
N PRO A 243 -1.65 28.17 -14.25
CA PRO A 243 -1.90 27.86 -15.65
C PRO A 243 -1.00 28.69 -16.59
N ILE A 244 -0.31 28.00 -17.48
CA ILE A 244 0.62 28.62 -18.46
C ILE A 244 -0.02 28.78 -19.83
N SER A 245 -1.30 28.49 -19.96
CA SER A 245 -2.08 28.53 -21.20
C SER A 245 -2.53 29.95 -21.57
N PRO A 246 -2.97 30.18 -22.82
CA PRO A 246 -3.55 31.46 -23.23
C PRO A 246 -4.68 31.93 -22.31
N ILE A 247 -4.86 33.24 -22.19
CA ILE A 247 -5.80 33.85 -21.24
C ILE A 247 -6.89 34.61 -21.98
N GLY A 248 -8.16 34.30 -21.69
CA GLY A 248 -9.32 34.94 -22.27
C GLY A 248 -9.32 36.47 -22.13
N ARG A 249 -9.93 37.15 -23.11
CA ARG A 249 -10.08 38.60 -23.19
C ARG A 249 -11.48 39.05 -22.76
N THR A 250 -12.51 38.27 -23.05
CA THR A 250 -13.89 38.53 -22.67
C THR A 250 -14.03 38.44 -21.14
N ASN A 251 -14.61 39.49 -20.53
CA ASN A 251 -14.75 39.68 -19.08
C ASN A 251 -13.41 39.55 -18.30
N ARG A 252 -12.28 39.81 -18.95
CA ARG A 252 -10.98 39.77 -18.30
C ARG A 252 -10.95 40.71 -17.09
N LYS A 253 -10.45 40.19 -15.96
CA LYS A 253 -10.25 40.97 -14.74
C LYS A 253 -8.98 41.84 -14.82
N GLY A 254 -9.08 43.06 -14.32
CA GLY A 254 -7.96 43.98 -14.16
C GLY A 254 -7.24 43.84 -12.80
N PRO A 255 -6.23 44.70 -12.54
CA PRO A 255 -5.50 44.77 -11.27
C PRO A 255 -6.44 44.85 -10.08
N ASN A 256 -6.01 44.26 -8.95
CA ASN A 256 -6.80 44.20 -7.71
C ASN A 256 -8.19 43.58 -7.90
N ASN A 257 -8.34 42.60 -8.81
CA ASN A 257 -9.59 41.89 -9.09
C ASN A 257 -10.71 42.83 -9.61
N ALA A 258 -10.33 43.91 -10.30
CA ALA A 258 -11.28 44.80 -10.96
C ALA A 258 -12.07 44.06 -12.04
N LEU A 259 -13.35 44.41 -12.19
CA LEU A 259 -14.26 43.78 -13.16
C LEU A 259 -13.97 44.17 -14.63
N VAL A 260 -13.15 45.20 -14.84
CA VAL A 260 -12.80 45.70 -16.16
C VAL A 260 -11.28 45.75 -16.25
N ALA A 261 -10.72 45.06 -17.22
CA ALA A 261 -9.31 45.12 -17.59
C ALA A 261 -9.03 46.30 -18.54
N GLY A 262 -7.90 46.96 -18.34
CA GLY A 262 -7.26 47.82 -19.33
C GLY A 262 -6.65 47.00 -20.48
N PRO A 263 -6.19 47.67 -21.54
CA PRO A 263 -5.70 47.02 -22.77
C PRO A 263 -4.48 46.11 -22.53
N ASP A 264 -3.62 46.48 -21.58
CA ASP A 264 -2.36 45.78 -21.26
C ASP A 264 -2.46 44.94 -19.98
N ASP A 265 -3.65 44.84 -19.38
CA ASP A 265 -3.81 44.06 -18.16
C ASP A 265 -3.72 42.55 -18.47
N PRO A 266 -2.85 41.80 -17.77
CA PRO A 266 -2.52 40.43 -18.13
C PRO A 266 -3.59 39.43 -17.68
N GLY A 267 -4.61 39.86 -16.95
CA GLY A 267 -5.69 39.01 -16.49
C GLY A 267 -5.30 37.94 -15.47
N SER A 268 -6.24 37.02 -15.25
CA SER A 268 -6.07 35.84 -14.39
C SER A 268 -5.58 34.65 -15.22
N PRO A 269 -4.49 33.96 -14.85
CA PRO A 269 -4.05 32.74 -15.52
C PRO A 269 -5.12 31.65 -15.57
N TRP A 270 -6.01 31.59 -14.57
CA TRP A 270 -7.11 30.63 -14.51
C TRP A 270 -8.27 30.92 -15.49
N ALA A 271 -8.28 32.06 -16.18
CA ALA A 271 -9.24 32.32 -17.27
C ALA A 271 -8.71 31.71 -18.58
N ILE A 272 -8.58 30.38 -18.59
CA ILE A 272 -7.87 29.60 -19.61
C ILE A 272 -8.61 29.65 -20.94
N GLY A 273 -7.86 29.90 -22.01
CA GLY A 273 -8.30 29.78 -23.39
C GLY A 273 -8.55 31.12 -24.06
N ASP A 274 -8.05 31.26 -25.28
CA ASP A 274 -8.44 32.29 -26.23
C ASP A 274 -8.30 31.76 -27.67
N ALA A 275 -8.35 32.64 -28.67
CA ALA A 275 -8.20 32.26 -30.07
C ALA A 275 -6.84 31.61 -30.42
N THR A 276 -5.84 31.69 -29.54
CA THR A 276 -4.50 31.11 -29.74
C THR A 276 -4.35 29.70 -29.14
N GLY A 277 -5.33 29.23 -28.36
CA GLY A 277 -5.35 27.86 -27.86
C GLY A 277 -6.04 27.70 -26.50
N GLY A 278 -6.09 26.45 -26.01
CA GLY A 278 -6.70 26.06 -24.74
C GLY A 278 -5.71 25.45 -23.75
N HIS A 279 -6.15 24.42 -23.03
CA HIS A 279 -5.38 23.73 -21.99
C HIS A 279 -4.10 23.02 -22.48
N ASP A 280 -4.00 22.77 -23.79
CA ASP A 280 -2.86 22.11 -24.46
C ASP A 280 -1.87 23.10 -25.09
N ALA A 281 -2.16 24.40 -25.01
CA ALA A 281 -1.32 25.48 -25.52
C ALA A 281 -0.55 26.18 -24.40
N VAL A 282 0.56 26.82 -24.77
CA VAL A 282 1.35 27.71 -23.92
C VAL A 282 1.03 29.15 -24.34
N HIS A 283 0.83 30.04 -23.36
CA HIS A 283 0.60 31.45 -23.58
C HIS A 283 1.77 32.05 -24.38
N PRO A 284 1.53 32.72 -25.52
CA PRO A 284 2.60 33.15 -26.43
C PRO A 284 3.67 34.03 -25.79
N GLU A 285 3.30 34.86 -24.80
CA GLU A 285 4.25 35.71 -24.06
C GLU A 285 5.12 34.94 -23.04
N LEU A 286 4.77 33.71 -22.68
CA LEU A 286 5.53 32.89 -21.73
C LEU A 286 6.59 32.03 -22.41
N GLY A 287 6.34 31.60 -23.65
CA GLY A 287 7.20 30.71 -24.43
C GLY A 287 6.39 29.71 -25.24
N THR A 288 6.99 28.55 -25.48
CA THR A 288 6.44 27.46 -26.30
C THR A 288 6.34 26.16 -25.51
N VAL A 289 5.73 25.13 -26.11
CA VAL A 289 5.73 23.77 -25.54
C VAL A 289 7.17 23.24 -25.39
N ASP A 290 8.06 23.54 -26.33
CA ASP A 290 9.47 23.15 -26.25
C ASP A 290 10.17 23.80 -25.05
N ASP A 291 9.81 25.04 -24.69
CA ASP A 291 10.33 25.70 -23.49
C ASP A 291 9.84 25.04 -22.20
N VAL A 292 8.61 24.50 -22.19
CA VAL A 292 8.10 23.70 -21.06
C VAL A 292 8.90 22.40 -20.93
N VAL A 293 9.14 21.70 -22.04
CA VAL A 293 9.96 20.48 -22.06
C VAL A 293 11.37 20.79 -21.53
N ALA A 294 12.00 21.85 -22.01
CA ALA A 294 13.32 22.28 -21.56
C ALA A 294 13.32 22.63 -20.05
N LEU A 295 12.33 23.39 -19.57
CA LEU A 295 12.19 23.71 -18.15
C LEU A 295 12.06 22.45 -17.28
N THR A 296 11.27 21.47 -17.71
CA THR A 296 11.10 20.22 -16.95
C THR A 296 12.36 19.35 -16.95
N ALA A 297 13.16 19.40 -18.03
CA ALA A 297 14.44 18.72 -18.11
C ALA A 297 15.47 19.36 -17.19
N ASP A 298 15.64 20.68 -17.26
CA ASP A 298 16.56 21.44 -16.41
C ASP A 298 16.21 21.26 -14.91
N ALA A 299 14.92 21.28 -14.57
CA ALA A 299 14.47 21.02 -13.20
C ALA A 299 14.83 19.59 -12.74
N ARG A 300 14.66 18.59 -13.61
CA ARG A 300 15.00 17.19 -13.31
C ARG A 300 16.50 17.01 -13.06
N ASP A 301 17.35 17.67 -13.85
CA ASP A 301 18.80 17.61 -13.69
C ASP A 301 19.26 18.22 -12.36
N LEU A 302 18.47 19.14 -11.80
CA LEU A 302 18.67 19.73 -10.47
C LEU A 302 17.95 18.97 -9.34
N GLY A 303 17.36 17.80 -9.62
CA GLY A 303 16.63 17.01 -8.62
C GLY A 303 15.20 17.47 -8.33
N MET A 304 14.70 18.47 -9.04
CA MET A 304 13.35 19.02 -8.87
C MET A 304 12.32 18.40 -9.83
N ARG A 305 11.05 18.76 -9.59
CA ARG A 305 9.91 18.50 -10.48
C ARG A 305 9.15 19.79 -10.77
N ILE A 306 8.61 19.90 -11.98
CA ILE A 306 7.63 20.94 -12.32
C ILE A 306 6.24 20.35 -12.13
N ALA A 307 5.39 21.03 -11.36
CA ALA A 307 3.97 20.76 -11.25
C ALA A 307 3.20 21.85 -12.00
N LEU A 308 2.29 21.44 -12.90
CA LEU A 308 1.41 22.36 -13.61
C LEU A 308 0.02 22.35 -12.97
N ASP A 309 -0.59 23.52 -12.84
CA ASP A 309 -1.99 23.62 -12.44
C ASP A 309 -2.88 22.94 -13.50
N LEU A 310 -3.83 22.14 -13.01
CA LEU A 310 -4.92 21.58 -13.80
C LEU A 310 -6.24 22.17 -13.32
N ALA A 311 -6.61 23.32 -13.85
CA ALA A 311 -7.88 23.97 -13.59
C ALA A 311 -8.87 23.64 -14.70
N LEU A 312 -9.73 22.63 -14.50
CA LEU A 312 -10.73 22.20 -15.49
C LEU A 312 -11.87 23.22 -15.60
N GLN A 313 -11.61 24.31 -16.31
CA GLN A 313 -12.54 25.42 -16.56
C GLN A 313 -12.10 26.21 -17.80
N CYS A 314 -13.03 26.94 -18.40
CA CYS A 314 -12.78 27.70 -19.64
C CYS A 314 -13.13 29.17 -19.46
N SER A 315 -12.35 30.05 -20.09
CA SER A 315 -12.77 31.42 -20.36
C SER A 315 -13.92 31.44 -21.38
N ALA A 316 -14.56 32.60 -21.55
CA ALA A 316 -15.59 32.79 -22.57
C ALA A 316 -15.05 32.74 -24.02
N ASP A 317 -13.72 32.74 -24.20
CA ASP A 317 -13.06 32.71 -25.50
C ASP A 317 -12.39 31.35 -25.81
N HIS A 318 -12.52 30.36 -24.92
CA HIS A 318 -11.89 29.05 -25.09
C HIS A 318 -12.53 28.30 -26.29
N PRO A 319 -11.74 27.64 -27.17
CA PRO A 319 -12.25 26.92 -28.36
C PRO A 319 -13.37 25.91 -28.06
N TRP A 320 -13.22 25.16 -26.96
CA TRP A 320 -14.24 24.21 -26.50
C TRP A 320 -15.66 24.77 -26.31
N LEU A 321 -15.85 26.06 -26.06
CA LEU A 321 -17.23 26.61 -25.99
C LEU A 321 -17.97 26.48 -27.33
N THR A 322 -17.23 26.51 -28.44
CA THR A 322 -17.78 26.34 -29.79
C THR A 322 -17.67 24.90 -30.27
N GLU A 323 -16.54 24.24 -29.99
CA GLU A 323 -16.27 22.86 -30.46
C GLU A 323 -17.06 21.81 -29.67
N HIS A 324 -17.31 22.06 -28.38
CA HIS A 324 -17.94 21.14 -27.43
C HIS A 324 -18.98 21.86 -26.55
N PRO A 325 -20.03 22.47 -27.14
CA PRO A 325 -21.04 23.21 -26.39
C PRO A 325 -21.78 22.33 -25.37
N GLU A 326 -21.82 21.02 -25.58
CA GLU A 326 -22.44 20.04 -24.70
C GLU A 326 -21.72 19.85 -23.35
N TRP A 327 -20.48 20.32 -23.22
CA TRP A 327 -19.75 20.30 -21.95
C TRP A 327 -20.20 21.43 -21.00
N PHE A 328 -20.97 22.40 -21.50
CA PHE A 328 -21.34 23.59 -20.75
C PHE A 328 -22.83 23.62 -20.46
N GLN A 329 -23.17 24.08 -19.26
CA GLN A 329 -24.56 24.29 -18.88
C GLN A 329 -25.03 25.66 -19.37
N HIS A 330 -25.86 25.65 -20.41
CA HIS A 330 -26.53 26.83 -20.93
C HIS A 330 -27.81 27.10 -20.13
N ARG A 331 -28.08 28.38 -19.87
CA ARG A 331 -29.37 28.83 -19.33
C ARG A 331 -30.46 28.72 -20.40
N PRO A 332 -31.76 28.77 -20.01
CA PRO A 332 -32.86 28.74 -20.97
C PRO A 332 -32.84 29.88 -22.00
N ASP A 333 -32.16 30.99 -21.71
CA ASP A 333 -31.96 32.13 -22.63
C ASP A 333 -30.73 31.98 -23.54
N GLY A 334 -30.03 30.84 -23.48
CA GLY A 334 -28.81 30.56 -24.24
C GLY A 334 -27.54 31.17 -23.64
N THR A 335 -27.61 31.88 -22.52
CA THR A 335 -26.41 32.43 -21.86
C THR A 335 -25.69 31.39 -21.03
N LEU A 336 -24.36 31.52 -20.94
CA LEU A 336 -23.55 30.73 -20.01
C LEU A 336 -23.56 31.36 -18.62
N LYS A 337 -23.75 30.52 -17.60
CA LYS A 337 -23.53 30.92 -16.21
C LYS A 337 -22.03 30.87 -15.92
N TYR A 338 -21.45 32.00 -15.52
CA TYR A 338 -20.07 32.05 -15.06
C TYR A 338 -19.85 31.26 -13.76
N ALA A 339 -18.62 30.80 -13.52
CA ALA A 339 -18.30 30.01 -12.34
C ALA A 339 -18.38 30.83 -11.05
N GLU A 340 -18.80 30.19 -9.96
CA GLU A 340 -18.90 30.81 -8.64
C GLU A 340 -18.41 29.82 -7.58
N ASN A 341 -17.71 30.31 -6.57
CA ASN A 341 -17.46 29.59 -5.32
C ASN A 341 -17.84 30.54 -4.18
N PRO A 342 -19.15 30.61 -3.83
CA PRO A 342 -19.68 31.66 -2.98
C PRO A 342 -18.87 31.89 -1.70
N PRO A 343 -18.52 33.14 -1.35
CA PRO A 343 -19.02 34.39 -1.94
C PRO A 343 -18.27 34.88 -3.20
N LYS A 344 -17.26 34.15 -3.68
CA LYS A 344 -16.43 34.55 -4.82
C LYS A 344 -17.16 34.34 -6.14
N LYS A 345 -17.04 35.33 -7.04
CA LYS A 345 -17.56 35.31 -8.41
C LYS A 345 -16.42 35.39 -9.42
N TYR A 346 -16.54 34.59 -10.47
CA TYR A 346 -15.55 34.49 -11.54
C TYR A 346 -16.25 34.80 -12.87
N GLN A 347 -16.64 36.07 -13.04
CA GLN A 347 -17.17 36.63 -14.29
C GLN A 347 -16.15 36.50 -15.41
#